data_AF-K0KV80-F1
#
_entry.id   AF-K0KV80-F1
#
_cell.length_a   1.000
_cell.length_b   1.000
_cell.length_c   1.000
_cell.angle_alpha   90.00
_cell.angle_beta   90.00
_cell.angle_gamma   90.00
#
_symmetry.space_group_name_H-M   'P 1'
#
loop_
_entity.id
_entity.type
_entity.pdbx_description
1 polymer ?
#
loop_
_entity_poly.entity_id
_entity_poly.type
_entity_poly.pdbx_seq_one_letter_code
_entity_poly.pdbx_strand_id
1 'polypeptide(L)'
;MATDSLKEYEKLKKQLQQAILKKKSLDKQITQIEEDIFQKETMYLSESHNSNIVRGFESLNKLNQSSNVNKKKLVFTDDDRVFSLSSHTFVRHLQKKNELDEDDDDSNEGTPVASASSTTKKRKRAEE
;
A
#
# COMPACT_ATOMS: atom_id res chain seq x y z
N MET A 1 -34.60 -13.54 42.23
CA MET A 1 -34.83 -12.89 40.93
C MET A 1 -33.86 -11.73 40.66
N ALA A 2 -33.77 -10.69 41.50
CA ALA A 2 -32.84 -9.55 41.26
C ALA A 2 -31.33 -9.90 41.24
N THR A 3 -30.94 -10.96 41.93
CA THR A 3 -29.54 -11.45 41.96
C THR A 3 -29.13 -12.16 40.68
N ASP A 4 -30.08 -12.77 39.96
CA ASP A 4 -29.79 -13.51 38.72
C ASP A 4 -29.61 -12.56 37.55
N SER A 5 -30.42 -11.49 37.48
CA SER A 5 -30.24 -10.39 36.52
C SER A 5 -28.89 -9.68 36.69
N LEU A 6 -28.42 -9.50 37.93
CA LEU A 6 -27.11 -8.88 38.19
C LEU A 6 -25.95 -9.78 37.72
N LYS A 7 -26.05 -11.10 37.95
CA LYS A 7 -25.05 -12.07 37.48
C LYS A 7 -24.99 -12.13 35.95
N GLU A 8 -26.15 -12.09 35.30
CA GLU A 8 -26.23 -12.07 33.84
C GLU A 8 -25.63 -10.79 33.25
N TYR A 9 -25.91 -9.64 33.85
CA TYR A 9 -25.30 -8.36 33.48
C TYR A 9 -23.75 -8.39 33.57
N GLU A 10 -23.19 -8.85 34.69
CA GLU A 10 -21.73 -8.92 34.86
C GLU A 10 -21.09 -9.93 33.88
N LYS A 11 -21.77 -11.05 33.60
CA LYS A 11 -21.34 -12.00 32.55
C LYS A 11 -21.29 -11.32 31.18
N LEU A 12 -22.35 -10.62 30.80
CA LEU A 12 -22.46 -9.98 29.49
C LEU A 12 -21.44 -8.83 29.35
N LYS A 13 -21.24 -8.05 30.42
CA LYS A 13 -20.20 -7.02 30.50
C LYS A 13 -18.80 -7.59 30.28
N LYS A 14 -18.48 -8.72 30.91
CA LYS A 14 -17.18 -9.41 30.71
C LYS A 14 -17.03 -9.91 29.27
N GLN A 15 -18.08 -10.50 28.70
CA GLN A 15 -18.09 -10.94 27.30
C GLN A 15 -17.87 -9.77 26.34
N LEU A 16 -18.52 -8.63 26.58
CA LEU A 16 -18.35 -7.42 25.78
C LEU A 16 -16.90 -6.90 25.85
N GLN A 17 -16.30 -6.84 27.05
CA GLN A 17 -14.90 -6.45 27.21
C GLN A 17 -13.95 -7.38 26.44
N GLN A 18 -14.15 -8.69 26.55
CA GLN A 18 -13.37 -9.68 25.80
C GLN A 18 -13.54 -9.53 24.29
N ALA A 19 -14.78 -9.29 23.82
CA ALA A 19 -15.07 -9.08 22.40
C ALA A 19 -14.38 -7.81 21.86
N ILE A 20 -14.37 -6.71 22.63
CA ILE A 20 -13.69 -5.47 22.25
C ILE A 20 -12.18 -5.69 22.14
N LEU A 21 -11.57 -6.39 23.11
CA LEU A 21 -10.13 -6.70 23.06
C LEU A 21 -9.79 -7.61 21.89
N LYS A 22 -10.61 -8.64 21.64
CA LYS A 22 -10.46 -9.54 20.49
C LYS A 22 -10.56 -8.76 19.18
N LYS A 23 -11.55 -7.88 19.04
CA LYS A 23 -11.70 -7.02 17.86
C LYS A 23 -10.41 -6.22 17.63
N LYS A 24 -9.91 -5.51 18.65
CA LYS A 24 -8.66 -4.73 18.56
C LYS A 24 -7.46 -5.58 18.14
N SER A 25 -7.38 -6.82 18.61
CA SER A 25 -6.31 -7.73 18.20
C SER A 25 -6.44 -8.17 16.75
N LEU A 26 -7.66 -8.47 16.29
CA LEU A 26 -7.92 -8.87 14.90
C LEU A 26 -7.67 -7.70 13.95
N ASP A 27 -8.09 -6.49 14.30
CA ASP A 27 -7.85 -5.28 13.50
C ASP A 27 -6.33 -5.10 13.26
N LYS A 28 -5.50 -5.29 14.30
CA LYS A 28 -4.03 -5.25 14.18
C LYS A 28 -3.47 -6.35 13.26
N GLN A 29 -3.96 -7.57 13.39
CA GLN A 29 -3.52 -8.69 12.55
C GLN A 29 -3.89 -8.47 11.08
N ILE A 30 -5.09 -7.94 10.82
CA ILE A 30 -5.51 -7.59 9.46
C ILE A 30 -4.56 -6.56 8.87
N THR A 31 -4.27 -5.46 9.58
CA THR A 31 -3.32 -4.44 9.09
C THR A 31 -1.94 -5.03 8.78
N GLN A 32 -1.44 -5.92 9.64
CA GLN A 32 -0.15 -6.57 9.41
C GLN A 32 -0.17 -7.46 8.15
N ILE A 33 -1.22 -8.26 7.96
CA ILE A 33 -1.36 -9.12 6.78
C ILE A 33 -1.49 -8.28 5.50
N GLU A 34 -2.22 -7.17 5.55
CA GLU A 34 -2.37 -6.25 4.41
C GLU A 34 -1.02 -5.64 4.00
N GLU A 35 -0.20 -5.23 4.97
CA GLU A 35 1.16 -4.74 4.70
C GLU A 35 2.04 -5.84 4.10
N ASP A 36 2.00 -7.06 4.66
CA ASP A 36 2.74 -8.21 4.15
C ASP A 36 2.33 -8.57 2.70
N ILE A 37 1.04 -8.51 2.39
CA ILE A 37 0.52 -8.75 1.03
C ILE A 37 1.09 -7.70 0.07
N PHE A 38 1.01 -6.42 0.42
CA PHE A 38 1.51 -5.33 -0.42
C PHE A 38 3.01 -5.45 -0.70
N GLN A 39 3.81 -5.80 0.32
CA GLN A 39 5.25 -6.01 0.17
C GLN A 39 5.54 -7.19 -0.75
N LYS A 40 4.86 -8.33 -0.56
CA LYS A 40 5.04 -9.53 -1.39
C LYS A 40 4.62 -9.31 -2.84
N GLU A 41 3.54 -8.58 -3.07
CA GLU A 41 3.13 -8.17 -4.42
C GLU A 41 4.21 -7.33 -5.09
N THR A 42 4.75 -6.35 -4.37
CA THR A 42 5.85 -5.50 -4.89
C THR A 42 7.06 -6.34 -5.27
N MET A 43 7.48 -7.26 -4.41
CA MET A 43 8.61 -8.15 -4.69
C MET A 43 8.33 -9.04 -5.91
N TYR A 44 7.19 -9.73 -5.93
CA TYR A 44 6.85 -10.67 -7.00
C TYR A 44 6.66 -10.00 -8.37
N LEU A 45 5.99 -8.85 -8.41
CA LEU A 45 5.68 -8.16 -9.66
C LEU A 45 6.87 -7.37 -10.21
N SER A 46 7.78 -6.91 -9.36
CA SER A 46 9.04 -6.27 -9.80
C SER A 46 10.05 -7.27 -10.36
N GLU A 47 10.10 -8.49 -9.83
CA GLU A 47 10.98 -9.55 -10.33
C GLU A 47 10.41 -10.29 -11.56
N SER A 48 9.10 -10.24 -11.79
CA SER A 48 8.49 -10.93 -12.93
C SER A 48 8.69 -10.18 -14.25
N HIS A 49 9.50 -10.75 -15.14
CA HIS A 49 9.89 -10.07 -16.38
C HIS A 49 8.90 -10.24 -17.53
N ASN A 50 8.17 -11.36 -17.62
CA ASN A 50 7.40 -11.71 -18.83
C ASN A 50 6.10 -12.50 -18.58
N SER A 51 5.88 -13.02 -17.38
CA SER A 51 4.71 -13.88 -17.05
C SER A 51 4.50 -13.90 -15.54
N ASN A 52 3.27 -13.62 -15.11
CA ASN A 52 2.89 -13.61 -13.71
C ASN A 52 1.44 -14.08 -13.55
N ILE A 53 1.02 -14.33 -12.32
CA ILE A 53 -0.35 -14.78 -12.02
C ILE A 53 -1.42 -13.77 -12.44
N VAL A 54 -1.10 -12.48 -12.52
CA VAL A 54 -2.06 -11.41 -12.85
C VAL A 54 -2.37 -11.39 -14.35
N ARG A 55 -1.37 -11.58 -15.20
CA ARG A 55 -1.47 -11.47 -16.67
C ARG A 55 -1.40 -12.81 -17.40
N GLY A 56 -1.09 -13.89 -16.68
CA GLY A 56 -1.02 -15.25 -17.20
C GLY A 56 0.37 -15.71 -17.62
N PHE A 57 0.50 -17.01 -17.89
CA PHE A 57 1.74 -17.70 -18.22
C PHE A 57 1.84 -18.15 -19.70
N GLU A 58 0.99 -17.63 -20.58
CA GLU A 58 0.98 -18.02 -21.99
C GLU A 58 2.34 -17.74 -22.69
N SER A 59 3.03 -16.69 -22.25
CA SER A 59 4.36 -16.29 -22.74
C SER A 59 5.47 -17.27 -22.32
N LEU A 60 5.27 -18.07 -21.27
CA LEU A 60 6.21 -19.13 -20.85
C LEU A 60 6.29 -20.25 -21.91
N ASN A 61 5.15 -20.64 -22.48
CA ASN A 61 5.09 -21.68 -23.51
C ASN A 61 5.69 -21.21 -24.84
N LYS A 62 5.56 -19.92 -25.16
CA LYS A 62 6.10 -19.32 -26.41
C LYS A 62 7.61 -19.06 -26.34
N LEU A 63 8.17 -18.87 -25.14
CA LEU A 63 9.62 -18.70 -24.96
C LEU A 63 10.40 -19.97 -25.35
N ASN A 64 9.80 -21.15 -25.17
CA ASN A 64 10.40 -22.43 -25.56
C ASN A 64 10.34 -22.70 -27.08
N GLN A 65 9.60 -21.91 -27.88
CA GLN A 65 9.35 -22.23 -29.29
C GLN A 65 9.78 -21.17 -30.30
N SER A 66 10.02 -19.90 -29.92
CA SER A 66 10.51 -18.92 -30.88
C SER A 66 11.20 -17.72 -30.22
N SER A 67 12.50 -17.63 -30.48
CA SER A 67 13.45 -16.67 -29.94
C SER A 67 13.51 -15.35 -30.69
N ASN A 68 12.37 -14.70 -31.03
CA ASN A 68 12.41 -13.39 -31.70
C ASN A 68 11.09 -12.61 -31.67
N VAL A 69 10.55 -12.31 -30.49
CA VAL A 69 9.52 -11.26 -30.38
C VAL A 69 10.03 -10.19 -29.42
N ASN A 70 10.19 -8.98 -29.95
CA ASN A 70 10.50 -7.74 -29.25
C ASN A 70 9.46 -7.48 -28.14
N LYS A 71 9.63 -8.12 -26.98
CA LYS A 71 8.74 -7.95 -25.84
C LYS A 71 9.20 -6.73 -25.07
N LYS A 72 8.49 -5.62 -25.24
CA LYS A 72 8.60 -4.45 -24.38
C LYS A 72 8.54 -4.94 -22.93
N LYS A 73 9.55 -4.59 -22.11
CA LYS A 73 9.56 -4.88 -20.67
C LYS A 73 8.20 -4.48 -20.11
N LEU A 74 7.48 -5.45 -19.56
CA LEU A 74 6.16 -5.21 -19.01
C LEU A 74 6.33 -4.29 -17.79
N VAL A 75 5.75 -3.10 -17.85
CA VAL A 75 5.74 -2.19 -16.72
C VAL A 75 4.65 -2.65 -15.77
N PHE A 76 5.03 -2.78 -14.51
CA PHE A 76 4.13 -3.03 -13.40
C PHE A 76 3.44 -1.72 -13.01
N THR A 77 2.12 -1.78 -12.86
CA THR A 77 1.26 -0.67 -12.45
C THR A 77 0.55 -1.03 -11.14
N ASP A 78 0.14 -0.02 -10.36
CA ASP A 78 -0.57 -0.28 -9.10
C ASP A 78 -1.92 -1.00 -9.32
N ASP A 79 -2.52 -0.86 -10.51
CA ASP A 79 -3.72 -1.61 -10.92
C ASP A 79 -3.49 -3.13 -11.01
N ASP A 80 -2.23 -3.58 -11.16
CA ASP A 80 -1.89 -5.01 -11.18
C ASP A 80 -1.85 -5.64 -9.77
N ARG A 81 -2.01 -4.85 -8.69
CA ARG A 81 -1.98 -5.30 -7.29
C ARG A 81 -3.31 -5.91 -6.85
N VAL A 82 -3.76 -6.92 -7.58
CA VAL A 82 -5.09 -7.53 -7.41
C VAL A 82 -5.33 -8.08 -6.00
N PHE A 83 -4.28 -8.47 -5.25
CA PHE A 83 -4.45 -8.96 -3.88
C PHE A 83 -4.62 -7.80 -2.90
N SER A 84 -3.84 -6.72 -3.00
CA SER A 84 -4.08 -5.51 -2.18
C SER A 84 -5.44 -4.88 -2.50
N LEU A 85 -5.81 -4.79 -3.79
CA LEU A 85 -7.08 -4.25 -4.25
C LEU A 85 -8.30 -5.10 -3.83
N SER A 86 -8.09 -6.35 -3.41
CA SER A 86 -9.15 -7.19 -2.85
C SER A 86 -9.57 -6.78 -1.42
N SER A 87 -8.75 -5.99 -0.70
CA SER A 87 -9.11 -5.47 0.61
C SER A 87 -9.84 -4.14 0.51
N HIS A 88 -11.05 -4.10 1.06
CA HIS A 88 -11.84 -2.87 1.16
C HIS A 88 -11.22 -1.85 2.12
N THR A 89 -10.45 -2.31 3.11
CA THR A 89 -9.69 -1.41 3.99
C THR A 89 -8.56 -0.74 3.22
N PHE A 90 -7.82 -1.50 2.42
CA PHE A 90 -6.76 -0.96 1.56
C PHE A 90 -7.29 0.06 0.55
N VAL A 91 -8.37 -0.29 -0.18
CA VAL A 91 -8.99 0.60 -1.18
C VAL A 91 -9.44 1.93 -0.56
N ARG A 92 -10.04 1.90 0.63
CA ARG A 92 -10.42 3.14 1.35
C ARG A 92 -9.22 4.00 1.74
N HIS A 93 -8.11 3.38 2.16
CA HIS A 93 -6.89 4.13 2.46
C HIS A 93 -6.31 4.78 1.20
N LEU A 94 -6.35 4.09 0.06
CA LEU A 94 -5.89 4.62 -1.23
C LEU A 94 -6.75 5.79 -1.70
N GLN A 95 -8.08 5.65 -1.64
CA GLN A 95 -9.02 6.73 -1.98
C GLN A 95 -8.79 7.97 -1.12
N LYS A 96 -8.69 7.80 0.20
CA LYS A 96 -8.40 8.89 1.12
C LYS A 96 -7.05 9.57 0.83
N LYS A 97 -6.02 8.80 0.43
CA LYS A 97 -4.73 9.37 0.06
C LYS A 97 -4.85 10.24 -1.20
N ASN A 98 -5.60 9.76 -2.19
CA ASN A 98 -5.80 10.49 -3.44
C ASN A 98 -6.63 11.78 -3.23
N GLU A 99 -7.66 11.75 -2.39
CA GLU A 99 -8.45 12.94 -2.02
C GLU A 99 -7.57 14.02 -1.36
N LEU A 100 -6.63 13.62 -0.50
CA LEU A 100 -5.71 14.56 0.15
C LEU A 100 -4.69 15.18 -0.81
N ASP A 101 -4.35 14.48 -1.90
CA ASP A 101 -3.43 14.97 -2.92
C ASP A 101 -4.11 15.99 -3.89
N GLU A 102 -5.46 16.05 -3.95
CA GLU A 102 -6.23 16.95 -4.82
C GLU A 102 -6.51 18.33 -4.19
N ASP A 103 -6.47 18.46 -2.85
CA ASP A 103 -6.73 19.72 -2.14
C ASP A 103 -5.50 20.66 -2.08
N ASP A 104 -4.31 20.22 -2.52
CA ASP A 104 -3.06 21.00 -2.50
C ASP A 104 -2.78 21.77 -3.83
N ASP A 105 -3.66 21.70 -4.84
CA ASP A 105 -3.50 22.33 -6.18
C ASP A 105 -4.47 23.51 -6.45
N ASP A 106 -4.91 24.25 -5.42
CA ASP A 106 -5.69 25.50 -5.60
C ASP A 106 -5.12 26.70 -4.80
N SER A 107 -3.80 26.85 -4.78
CA SER A 107 -3.18 28.14 -4.43
C SER A 107 -1.75 28.29 -4.94
N ASN A 108 -1.59 28.55 -6.24
CA ASN A 108 -0.40 29.26 -6.71
C ASN A 108 -0.69 30.15 -7.91
N GLU A 109 -1.67 31.05 -7.75
CA GLU A 109 -1.80 32.22 -8.64
C GLU A 109 -0.76 33.29 -8.24
N GLY A 110 0.29 33.38 -9.06
CA GLY A 110 1.15 34.52 -9.32
C GLY A 110 1.42 35.54 -8.20
N THR A 111 2.58 35.43 -7.54
CA THR A 111 3.34 36.63 -7.16
C THR A 111 4.85 36.34 -7.15
N PRO A 112 5.66 36.98 -8.02
CA PRO A 112 7.11 36.79 -7.98
C PRO A 112 7.69 37.69 -6.88
N VAL A 113 8.08 37.10 -5.74
CA VAL A 113 8.94 37.80 -4.77
C VAL A 113 10.32 37.16 -4.80
N ALA A 114 11.31 38.01 -5.06
CA ALA A 114 12.70 37.68 -5.29
C ALA A 114 13.32 36.85 -4.14
N SER A 115 13.88 35.69 -4.50
CA SER A 115 14.63 34.83 -3.57
C SER A 115 16.08 35.31 -3.47
N ALA A 116 16.43 35.90 -2.32
CA ALA A 116 17.80 36.07 -1.88
C ALA A 116 18.43 34.71 -1.50
N SER A 117 19.65 34.52 -1.96
CA SER A 117 20.50 33.33 -1.91
C SER A 117 21.01 32.95 -0.52
N SER A 118 21.12 31.64 -0.24
CA SER A 118 22.35 31.06 0.34
C SER A 118 22.34 29.52 0.33
N THR A 119 23.06 28.90 -0.62
CA THR A 119 23.50 27.51 -0.56
C THR A 119 25.01 27.44 -0.30
N THR A 120 25.41 26.99 0.89
CA THR A 120 26.80 26.70 1.24
C THR A 120 27.13 25.24 0.85
N LYS A 121 27.83 25.03 -0.27
CA LYS A 121 28.52 23.76 -0.58
C LYS A 121 30.03 23.97 -0.60
N LYS A 122 30.70 23.42 0.41
CA LYS A 122 32.16 23.38 0.59
C LYS A 122 32.73 22.25 -0.28
N ARG A 123 33.55 22.56 -1.30
CA ARG A 123 34.39 21.56 -2.00
C ARG A 123 35.87 21.96 -1.93
N LYS A 124 36.66 20.97 -1.54
CA LYS A 124 38.11 20.90 -1.37
C LYS A 124 38.80 20.91 -2.76
N ARG A 125 39.81 21.76 -2.96
CA ARG A 125 40.69 21.76 -4.15
C ARG A 125 42.14 21.52 -3.72
N ALA A 126 42.82 20.66 -4.45
CA ALA A 126 44.25 20.36 -4.40
C ALA A 126 44.98 21.13 -5.51
N GLU A 127 46.23 21.50 -5.25
CA GLU A 127 47.38 21.86 -6.10
C GLU A 127 48.42 22.42 -5.11
N GLU A 128 49.72 22.15 -5.13
CA GLU A 128 50.69 21.62 -6.11
C GLU A 128 51.84 20.95 -5.33
#